data_AF-A0A1B9NJF8-F1
#
_entry.id   AF-A0A1B9NJF8-F1
#
_cell.length_a   1.000
_cell.length_b   1.000
_cell.length_c   1.000
_cell.angle_alpha   90.00
_cell.angle_beta   90.00
_cell.angle_gamma   90.00
#
_symmetry.space_group_name_H-M   'P 1'
#
loop_
_entity.id
_entity.type
_entity.pdbx_description
1 polymer ?
#
loop_
_entity_poly.entity_id
_entity_poly.type
_entity_poly.pdbx_seq_one_letter_code
_entity_poly.pdbx_strand_id
1 'polypeptide(L)'
;MQRTTNLSDDELKLIQMRCEKATAGPWISYLEGRDHNSGSNFIMTGDKNNRGEDIELIGATIADQEFIAHARQDIPKLINEIRRLKKLIASST
;
A
#
# COMPACT_ATOMS: atom_id res chain seq x y z
N MET A 1 -17.56 5.78 -22.63
CA MET A 1 -16.93 4.61 -21.98
C MET A 1 -15.45 4.64 -22.33
N GLN A 2 -14.59 5.08 -21.39
CA GLN A 2 -13.16 5.10 -21.65
C GLN A 2 -12.66 3.66 -21.82
N ARG A 3 -11.90 3.39 -22.89
CA ARG A 3 -11.16 2.13 -23.04
C ARG A 3 -10.30 1.96 -21.80
N THR A 4 -10.56 0.93 -21.01
CA THR A 4 -9.60 0.42 -20.02
C THR A 4 -8.31 0.09 -20.76
N THR A 5 -7.34 0.99 -20.66
CA THR A 5 -5.97 0.72 -21.12
C THR A 5 -5.44 -0.42 -20.27
N ASN A 6 -5.21 -1.59 -20.87
CA ASN A 6 -4.57 -2.70 -20.19
C ASN A 6 -3.19 -2.26 -19.69
N LEU A 7 -2.93 -2.39 -18.38
CA LEU A 7 -1.62 -2.12 -17.79
C LEU A 7 -0.55 -3.02 -18.43
N SER A 8 0.42 -2.38 -19.07
CA SER A 8 1.60 -3.04 -19.63
C SER A 8 2.49 -3.63 -18.53
N ASP A 9 3.38 -4.56 -18.88
CA ASP A 9 4.32 -5.12 -17.91
C ASP A 9 5.32 -4.07 -17.41
N ASP A 10 5.69 -3.11 -18.25
CA ASP A 10 6.54 -1.99 -17.87
C ASP A 10 5.85 -1.06 -16.88
N GLU A 11 4.55 -0.75 -17.07
CA GLU A 11 3.79 0.03 -16.09
C GLU A 11 3.68 -0.70 -14.76
N LEU A 12 3.39 -2.02 -14.77
CA LEU A 12 3.38 -2.82 -13.53
C LEU A 12 4.73 -2.83 -12.84
N LYS A 13 5.83 -2.87 -13.60
CA LYS A 13 7.19 -2.77 -13.06
C LYS A 13 7.43 -1.40 -12.41
N LEU A 14 6.98 -0.31 -13.03
CA LEU A 14 7.11 1.03 -12.46
C LEU A 14 6.29 1.20 -11.17
N ILE A 15 5.07 0.66 -11.11
CA ILE A 15 4.26 0.69 -9.89
C ILE A 15 4.94 -0.14 -8.79
N GLN A 16 5.44 -1.33 -9.12
CA GLN A 16 6.19 -2.18 -8.19
C GLN A 16 7.42 -1.44 -7.63
N MET A 17 8.19 -0.79 -8.48
CA MET A 17 9.37 -0.01 -8.07
C MET A 17 9.03 1.14 -7.13
N ARG A 18 7.87 1.80 -7.29
CA ARG A 18 7.42 2.83 -6.34
C ARG A 18 7.08 2.22 -4.99
N CYS A 19 6.45 1.04 -4.97
CA CYS A 19 6.14 0.32 -3.72
C CYS A 19 7.41 -0.11 -2.98
N GLU A 20 8.42 -0.58 -3.71
CA GLU A 20 9.70 -1.03 -3.14
C GLU A 20 10.57 0.11 -2.62
N LYS A 21 10.42 1.32 -3.19
CA LYS A 21 11.12 2.52 -2.72
C LYS A 21 10.51 3.14 -1.46
N ALA A 22 9.24 2.89 -1.19
CA ALA A 22 8.61 3.32 0.06
C ALA A 22 9.16 2.52 1.25
N THR A 23 8.99 3.03 2.47
CA THR A 23 9.42 2.30 3.68
C THR A 23 8.80 0.91 3.73
N ALA A 24 9.55 -0.05 4.29
CA ALA A 24 9.11 -1.43 4.37
C ALA A 24 7.80 -1.53 5.18
N GLY A 25 6.91 -2.42 4.73
CA GLY A 25 5.72 -2.77 5.50
C GLY A 25 6.07 -3.68 6.69
N PRO A 26 5.09 -3.94 7.57
CA PRO A 26 3.72 -3.45 7.48
C PRO A 26 3.61 -1.96 7.81
N TRP A 27 2.60 -1.30 7.24
CA TRP A 27 2.13 0.01 7.67
C TRP A 27 0.83 -0.17 8.44
N ILE A 28 0.76 0.36 9.65
CA ILE A 28 -0.39 0.19 10.55
C ILE A 28 -0.85 1.56 11.00
N SER A 29 -2.12 1.88 10.73
CA SER A 29 -2.76 3.12 11.19
C SER A 29 -3.03 3.02 12.70
N TYR A 30 -2.33 3.82 13.49
CA TYR A 30 -2.58 4.02 14.92
C TYR A 30 -3.36 5.31 15.11
N LEU A 31 -4.49 5.21 15.81
CA LEU A 31 -5.34 6.33 16.15
C LEU A 31 -5.37 6.59 17.65
N GLU A 32 -5.22 7.84 18.05
CA GLU A 32 -5.38 8.28 19.42
C GLU A 32 -6.84 8.04 19.87
N GLY A 33 -7.02 7.52 21.08
CA GLY A 33 -8.30 7.14 21.64
C GLY A 33 -8.79 5.75 21.22
N ARG A 34 -8.27 5.18 20.13
CA ARG A 34 -8.58 3.80 19.70
C ARG A 34 -7.45 2.83 20.04
N ASP A 35 -6.24 3.16 19.63
CA ASP A 35 -5.08 2.25 19.66
C ASP A 35 -4.03 2.68 20.70
N HIS A 36 -4.05 3.96 21.11
CA HIS A 36 -3.22 4.52 22.17
C HIS A 36 -3.94 5.70 22.85
N ASN A 37 -3.44 6.16 24.01
CA ASN A 37 -4.15 7.11 24.87
C ASN A 37 -3.60 8.55 24.85
N SER A 38 -2.53 8.81 24.08
CA SER A 38 -1.91 10.14 24.00
C SER A 38 -1.10 10.29 22.72
N GLY A 39 -1.11 11.47 22.09
CA GLY A 39 -0.23 11.81 20.96
C GLY A 39 -1.02 12.22 19.72
N SER A 40 -0.40 12.18 18.54
CA SER A 40 -1.10 12.35 17.26
C SER A 40 -1.52 10.98 16.70
N ASN A 41 -2.42 10.99 15.70
CA ASN A 41 -2.62 9.82 14.85
C ASN A 41 -1.40 9.66 13.92
N PHE A 42 -0.97 8.42 13.69
CA PHE A 42 0.19 8.15 12.82
C PHE A 42 0.09 6.78 12.15
N ILE A 43 0.87 6.61 11.08
CA ILE A 43 1.12 5.30 10.49
C ILE A 43 2.44 4.76 11.04
N MET A 44 2.37 3.68 11.81
CA MET A 44 3.55 2.94 12.25
C MET A 44 4.11 2.14 11.07
N THR A 45 5.41 2.23 10.82
CA THR A 45 6.09 1.41 9.81
C THR A 45 6.86 0.27 10.48
N GLY A 46 6.92 -0.89 9.82
CA GLY A 46 7.52 -2.09 10.37
C GLY A 46 6.63 -2.79 11.43
N ASP A 47 7.17 -3.83 12.05
CA ASP A 47 6.49 -4.57 13.10
C ASP A 47 7.06 -4.26 14.49
N LYS A 48 6.54 -4.92 15.54
CA LYS A 48 6.98 -4.69 16.92
C LYS A 48 8.45 -5.02 17.19
N ASN A 49 9.04 -5.92 16.40
CA ASN A 49 10.43 -6.37 16.57
C ASN A 49 11.40 -5.60 15.67
N ASN A 50 10.90 -5.00 14.59
CA ASN A 50 11.68 -4.20 13.64
C ASN A 50 10.86 -2.97 13.22
N ARG A 51 10.66 -2.07 14.17
CA ARG A 51 9.89 -0.83 13.98
C ARG A 51 10.72 0.20 13.25
N GLY A 52 10.14 0.82 12.23
CA GLY A 52 10.70 1.99 11.55
C GLY A 52 10.17 3.30 12.12
N GLU A 53 10.50 4.41 11.46
CA GLU A 53 9.97 5.72 11.80
C GLU A 53 8.45 5.79 11.56
N ASP A 54 7.75 6.57 12.38
CA ASP A 54 6.33 6.84 12.19
C ASP A 54 6.12 7.85 11.05
N ILE A 55 5.02 7.70 10.33
CA ILE A 55 4.58 8.67 9.33
C ILE A 55 3.38 9.43 9.91
N GLU A 56 3.60 10.70 10.25
CA GLU A 56 2.53 11.61 10.64
C GLU A 56 1.94 12.31 9.41
N LEU A 57 0.62 12.38 9.34
CA LEU A 57 -0.10 13.00 8.23
C LEU A 57 -0.81 14.26 8.70
N ILE A 58 -0.45 15.41 8.12
CA ILE A 58 -1.11 16.69 8.41
C ILE A 58 -2.23 16.92 7.40
N GLY A 59 -3.44 17.17 7.88
CA GLY A 59 -4.61 17.46 7.05
C GLY A 59 -5.32 16.22 6.47
N ALA A 60 -4.86 15.02 6.82
CA ALA A 60 -5.54 13.77 6.47
C ALA A 60 -6.71 13.49 7.43
N THR A 61 -7.81 12.96 6.91
CA THR A 61 -8.83 12.33 7.76
C THR A 61 -8.33 10.96 8.25
N ILE A 62 -9.01 10.40 9.24
CA ILE A 62 -8.77 9.02 9.68
C ILE A 62 -8.86 8.04 8.50
N ALA A 63 -9.87 8.21 7.64
CA ALA A 63 -10.07 7.35 6.49
C ALA A 63 -8.92 7.46 5.47
N ASP A 64 -8.36 8.66 5.27
CA ASP A 64 -7.19 8.85 4.40
C ASP A 64 -5.97 8.13 4.98
N GLN A 65 -5.72 8.26 6.29
CA GLN A 65 -4.63 7.57 6.97
C GLN A 65 -4.75 6.05 6.85
N GLU A 66 -5.94 5.51 7.08
CA GLU A 66 -6.21 4.07 6.96
C GLU A 66 -6.04 3.59 5.52
N PHE A 67 -6.57 4.32 4.55
CA PHE A 67 -6.40 4.01 3.13
C PHE A 67 -4.92 3.97 2.74
N ILE A 68 -4.12 4.96 3.14
CA ILE A 68 -2.69 5.03 2.86
C ILE A 68 -1.96 3.85 3.52
N ALA A 69 -2.27 3.55 4.78
CA ALA A 69 -1.69 2.42 5.49
C ALA A 69 -1.97 1.12 4.72
N HIS A 70 -3.23 0.83 4.38
CA HIS A 70 -3.63 -0.37 3.63
C HIS A 70 -3.03 -0.46 2.22
N ALA A 71 -2.91 0.66 1.52
CA ALA A 71 -2.35 0.71 0.18
C ALA A 71 -0.93 0.11 0.12
N ARG A 72 -0.14 0.24 1.20
CA ARG A 72 1.21 -0.32 1.26
C ARG A 72 1.23 -1.85 1.12
N GLN A 73 0.23 -2.56 1.67
CA GLN A 73 0.11 -4.01 1.57
C GLN A 73 -0.72 -4.42 0.36
N ASP A 74 -1.73 -3.63 -0.01
CA ASP A 74 -2.67 -4.02 -1.05
C ASP A 74 -2.09 -3.84 -2.45
N ILE A 75 -1.35 -2.77 -2.72
CA ILE A 75 -0.78 -2.54 -4.06
C ILE A 75 0.15 -3.70 -4.49
N PRO A 76 1.11 -4.20 -3.68
CA PRO A 76 1.89 -5.37 -4.05
C PRO A 76 1.05 -6.63 -4.32
N LYS A 77 -0.02 -6.87 -3.55
CA LYS A 77 -0.94 -7.99 -3.79
C LYS A 77 -1.65 -7.83 -5.14
N LEU A 78 -2.15 -6.63 -5.43
CA LEU A 78 -2.84 -6.32 -6.69
C LEU A 78 -1.91 -6.47 -7.90
N ILE A 79 -0.65 -6.02 -7.80
CA ILE A 79 0.35 -6.23 -8.87
C ILE A 79 0.57 -7.72 -9.13
N ASN A 80 0.72 -8.52 -8.07
CA ASN A 80 0.89 -9.97 -8.20
C ASN A 80 -0.33 -10.64 -8.83
N GLU A 81 -1.52 -10.20 -8.44
CA GLU A 81 -2.77 -10.72 -8.99
C GLU A 81 -2.93 -10.37 -10.48
N ILE A 82 -2.62 -9.14 -10.88
CA ILE A 82 -2.63 -8.73 -12.28
C ILE A 82 -1.63 -9.58 -13.09
N ARG A 83 -0.40 -9.78 -12.58
CA ARG A 83 0.60 -10.65 -13.24
C ARG A 83 0.10 -12.09 -13.38
N ARG A 84 -0.57 -12.63 -12.35
CA ARG A 84 -1.17 -13.97 -12.38
C ARG A 84 -2.23 -14.07 -13.47
N LEU A 85 -3.15 -13.11 -13.52
CA LEU A 85 -4.22 -13.06 -14.52
C LEU A 85 -3.66 -12.94 -15.95
N LYS A 86 -2.66 -12.08 -16.18
CA LYS A 86 -2.00 -11.95 -17.49
C LYS A 86 -1.37 -13.26 -17.95
N LYS A 87 -0.72 -14.02 -17.06
CA LYS A 87 -0.17 -15.34 -17.37
C LYS A 87 -1.25 -16.34 -17.78
N LEU A 88 -2.37 -16.38 -17.07
CA LEU A 88 -3.48 -17.29 -17.39
C LEU A 88 -4.14 -16.97 -18.73
N ILE A 89 -4.26 -15.69 -19.06
CA ILE A 89 -4.80 -15.25 -20.36
C ILE A 89 -3.84 -15.66 -21.49
N ALA A 90 -2.53 -15.43 -21.30
CA ALA A 90 -1.52 -15.80 -22.28
C ALA A 90 -1.39 -17.33 -22.48
N SER A 91 -1.66 -18.15 -21.46
CA SER A 91 -1.66 -19.62 -21.59
C SER A 91 -2.95 -20.20 -22.16
N SER A 92 -4.00 -19.39 -22.28
CA SER A 92 -5.31 -19.80 -22.81
C SER A 92 -5.53 -19.34 -24.26
N THR A 93 -4.51 -18.73 -24.87
CA THR A 93 -4.46 -18.28 -26.27
C THR A 93 -3.43 -19.11 -27.01
#